data_AF-A0A0H4LXV9-F1
#
_entry.id   AF-A0A0H4LXV9-F1
#
_cell.length_a   1.000
_cell.length_b   1.000
_cell.length_c   1.000
_cell.angle_alpha   90.00
_cell.angle_beta   90.00
_cell.angle_gamma   90.00
#
_symmetry.space_group_name_H-M   'P 1'
#
loop_
_entity.id
_entity.type
_entity.pdbx_description
1 polymer ?
#
loop_
_entity_poly.entity_id
_entity_poly.type
_entity_poly.pdbx_seq_one_letter_code
_entity_poly.pdbx_strand_id
1 'polypeptide(L)' 'GFSVDNPTLTRFFALHFLLPFVIVGLTLVHLTFLHETGSNNPTGVPSDCDKIPFH' A
#
# COMPACT_ATOMS: atom_id res chain seq x y z
N GLY A 1 -17.27 24.36 14.84
CA GLY A 1 -16.17 25.16 14.27
C GLY A 1 -16.62 25.62 12.92
N PHE A 2 -16.64 26.94 12.70
CA PHE A 2 -16.97 27.53 11.39
C PHE A 2 -15.71 27.80 10.54
N SER A 3 -14.52 27.57 11.11
CA SER A 3 -13.21 27.69 10.48
C SER A 3 -12.26 26.61 11.01
N VAL A 4 -11.15 26.39 10.30
CA VAL A 4 -10.04 25.54 10.77
C VAL A 4 -9.36 26.25 11.94
N ASP A 5 -9.25 25.55 13.07
CA ASP A 5 -8.66 26.07 14.31
C ASP A 5 -7.90 24.95 15.03
N ASN A 6 -7.27 25.25 16.17
CA ASN A 6 -6.43 24.35 16.97
C ASN A 6 -7.01 22.94 17.19
N PRO A 7 -8.31 22.75 17.51
CA PRO A 7 -8.89 21.41 17.63
C PRO A 7 -8.83 20.58 16.34
N THR A 8 -8.89 21.24 15.17
CA THR A 8 -8.72 20.59 13.85
C THR A 8 -7.26 20.21 13.63
N LEU A 9 -6.31 21.07 14.00
CA LEU A 9 -4.87 20.80 13.85
C LEU A 9 -4.44 19.59 14.70
N THR A 10 -4.89 19.49 15.95
CA THR A 10 -4.58 18.34 16.82
C THR A 10 -5.13 17.03 16.25
N ARG A 11 -6.32 17.05 15.64
CA ARG A 11 -6.91 15.87 14.98
C ARG A 11 -6.14 15.49 13.72
N PHE A 12 -5.73 16.47 12.92
CA PHE A 12 -4.90 16.22 11.74
C PHE A 12 -3.56 15.61 12.10
N PHE A 13 -2.91 16.08 13.16
CA PHE A 13 -1.69 15.46 13.66
C PHE A 13 -1.91 13.99 14.05
N ALA A 14 -2.95 13.69 14.82
CA ALA A 14 -3.26 12.32 15.23
C ALA A 14 -3.56 11.41 14.04
N LEU A 15 -4.35 11.88 13.06
CA LEU A 15 -4.64 11.13 11.84
C LEU A 15 -3.39 10.95 10.97
N HIS A 16 -2.58 11.98 10.80
CA HIS A 16 -1.34 11.92 10.03
C HIS A 16 -0.31 11.00 10.69
N PHE A 17 -0.23 10.97 12.02
CA PHE A 17 0.63 10.04 12.73
C PHE A 17 0.18 8.59 12.55
N LEU A 18 -1.13 8.33 12.57
CA LEU A 18 -1.69 6.99 12.41
C LEU A 18 -1.62 6.49 10.96
N LEU A 19 -1.85 7.37 9.98
CA LEU A 19 -2.01 7.02 8.57
C LEU A 19 -0.83 6.21 7.97
N PRO A 20 0.45 6.53 8.23
CA PRO A 20 1.59 5.73 7.76
C PRO A 20 1.51 4.26 8.19
N PHE A 21 1.08 3.98 9.43
CA PHE A 21 0.96 2.60 9.91
C PHE A 21 -0.17 1.84 9.23
N VAL A 22 -1.29 2.53 8.96
CA VAL A 22 -2.39 1.96 8.16
C VAL A 22 -1.92 1.65 6.74
N ILE A 23 -1.14 2.56 6.12
CA ILE A 23 -0.57 2.33 4.80
C ILE A 23 0.35 1.12 4.81
N VAL A 24 1.22 0.96 5.81
CA VAL A 24 2.07 -0.25 5.96
C VAL A 24 1.22 -1.52 6.07
N GLY A 25 0.12 -1.50 6.83
CA GLY A 25 -0.80 -2.63 6.89
C GLY A 25 -1.41 -2.96 5.53
N LEU A 26 -1.84 -1.94 4.77
CA LEU A 26 -2.38 -2.11 3.42
C LEU A 26 -1.32 -2.56 2.41
N THR A 27 -0.07 -2.12 2.52
CA THR A 27 1.00 -2.58 1.63
C THR A 27 1.31 -4.05 1.84
N LEU A 28 1.29 -4.55 3.08
CA LEU A 28 1.45 -5.98 3.35
C LEU A 28 0.31 -6.82 2.76
N VAL A 29 -0.94 -6.38 2.92
CA VAL A 29 -2.10 -7.05 2.32
C VAL A 29 -1.99 -7.05 0.78
N HIS A 30 -1.62 -5.92 0.19
CA HIS A 30 -1.40 -5.80 -1.25
C HIS A 30 -0.31 -6.76 -1.75
N LEU A 31 0.84 -6.79 -1.08
CA LEU A 31 1.95 -7.68 -1.43
C LEU A 31 1.59 -9.16 -1.26
N THR A 32 0.78 -9.50 -0.25
CA THR A 32 0.29 -10.87 -0.07
C THR A 32 -0.53 -11.32 -1.29
N PHE A 33 -1.47 -10.51 -1.75
CA PHE A 33 -2.26 -10.85 -2.94
C PHE A 33 -1.42 -10.86 -4.22
N LEU A 34 -0.46 -9.93 -4.36
CA LEU A 34 0.48 -9.96 -5.48
C LEU A 34 1.34 -11.22 -5.48
N HIS A 35 1.73 -11.71 -4.30
CA HIS A 35 2.55 -12.89 -4.16
C HIS A 35 1.80 -14.17 -4.56
N GLU A 36 0.50 -14.26 -4.28
CA GLU A 36 -0.34 -15.39 -4.69
C GLU A 36 -0.48 -15.50 -6.23
N THR A 37 -0.64 -14.37 -6.93
CA THR A 37 -0.81 -14.38 -8.40
C THR A 37 0.51 -14.24 -9.17
N GLY A 38 1.54 -13.69 -8.53
CA GLY A 38 2.75 -13.22 -9.18
C GLY A 38 2.57 -11.90 -9.95
N SER A 39 3.69 -11.32 -10.39
CA SER A 39 3.72 -10.14 -11.25
C SER A 39 3.28 -10.48 -12.69
N ASN A 40 2.58 -9.55 -13.33
CA ASN A 40 2.36 -9.62 -14.76
C ASN A 40 3.64 -9.24 -15.55
N ASN A 41 3.64 -9.50 -16.86
CA ASN A 41 4.72 -9.13 -17.78
C ASN A 41 4.18 -8.25 -18.93
N PRO A 42 5.06 -7.54 -19.67
CA PRO A 42 4.65 -6.60 -20.73
C PRO A 42 3.81 -7.24 -21.84
N THR A 43 3.96 -8.54 -22.07
CA THR A 43 3.23 -9.28 -23.11
C THR A 43 1.86 -9.80 -22.64
N GLY A 44 1.58 -9.78 -21.34
CA GLY A 44 0.30 -10.22 -20.77
C GLY A 44 0.00 -11.73 -20.93
N VAL A 45 0.98 -12.51 -21.35
CA VAL A 45 0.88 -13.99 -21.49
C VAL A 45 1.45 -14.66 -20.23
N PRO A 46 1.05 -15.90 -19.88
CA PRO A 46 1.62 -16.59 -18.73
C PRO A 46 3.16 -16.71 -18.84
N SER A 47 3.88 -16.29 -17.79
CA SER A 47 5.36 -16.32 -17.73
C SER A 47 5.91 -17.50 -16.93
N ASP A 48 5.09 -18.49 -16.58
CA ASP A 48 5.49 -19.62 -15.71
C ASP A 48 6.65 -20.45 -16.27
N CYS A 49 6.77 -20.51 -17.61
CA CYS A 49 7.83 -21.25 -18.30
C CYS A 49 9.19 -20.52 -18.31
N ASP A 50 9.23 -19.23 -17.94
CA ASP A 50 10.43 -18.38 -18.02
C ASP A 50 10.56 -17.46 -16.79
N LYS A 51 10.41 -18.06 -15.60
CA LYS A 51 10.62 -17.36 -14.32
C LYS A 51 12.09 -17.40 -13.93
N ILE A 52 12.63 -16.23 -13.56
CA ILE A 52 13.95 -16.07 -12.94
C ILE A 52 13.81 -15.74 -11.45
N PRO A 53 14.79 -16.12 -10.59
CA PRO A 53 14.75 -15.76 -9.18
C PRO A 53 14.94 -14.25 -8.98
N PHE A 54 14.38 -13.73 -7.89
CA PHE A 54 14.49 -12.32 -7.52
C PHE A 54 15.86 -11.94 -6.92
N HIS A 55 16.59 -12.92 -6.39
CA HIS A 55 17.92 -12.79 -5.79
C HIS A 55 18.89 -13.79 -6.40
#